data_AF-A0A3P9Q8X8-F1
#
_entry.id   AF-A0A3P9Q8X8-F1
#
_cell.length_a   1.000
_cell.length_b   1.000
_cell.length_c   1.000
_cell.angle_alpha   90.00
_cell.angle_beta   90.00
_cell.angle_gamma   90.00
#
_symmetry.space_group_name_H-M   'P 1'
#
loop_
_entity.id
_entity.type
_entity.pdbx_description
1 polymer ?
#
loop_
_entity_poly.entity_id
_entity_poly.type
_entity_poly.pdbx_seq_one_letter_code
_entity_poly.pdbx_strand_id
1 'polypeptide(L)'
;MSIDINLNPAGRTIKEKKVKLIECLMADADFVLQHVDQKSIVSRREYQNLKFPSGPQETVTRLLDLVLSKGPGKCGDFLQLLTDPEVLDTFPPLRDILDMTDQS
;
A
#
# COMPACT_ATOMS: atom_id res chain seq x y z
N MET A 1 16.17 -3.83 -27.50
CA MET A 1 16.10 -5.01 -26.62
C MET A 1 14.91 -4.77 -25.70
N SER A 2 13.74 -5.26 -26.09
CA SER A 2 12.47 -4.98 -25.41
C SER A 2 12.15 -6.14 -24.48
N ILE A 3 12.21 -5.91 -23.17
CA ILE A 3 11.85 -6.88 -22.14
C ILE A 3 11.09 -6.09 -21.04
N ASP A 4 9.76 -6.22 -21.06
CA ASP A 4 8.81 -6.05 -19.96
C ASP A 4 8.57 -4.66 -19.31
N ILE A 5 8.03 -3.68 -20.05
CA ILE A 5 7.47 -2.44 -19.47
C ILE A 5 5.97 -2.62 -19.06
N ASN A 6 5.41 -3.83 -19.15
CA ASN A 6 3.95 -4.03 -19.17
C ASN A 6 3.32 -5.10 -18.25
N LEU A 7 3.90 -5.45 -17.09
CA LEU A 7 3.30 -6.50 -16.23
C LEU A 7 3.20 -6.17 -14.73
N ASN A 8 2.98 -4.91 -14.37
CA ASN A 8 2.51 -4.60 -13.02
C ASN A 8 1.65 -3.33 -12.96
N PRO A 9 0.37 -3.38 -13.38
CA PRO A 9 -0.53 -2.22 -13.23
C PRO A 9 -0.61 -1.77 -11.77
N ALA A 10 -0.65 -2.72 -10.82
CA ALA A 10 -0.75 -2.41 -9.40
C ALA A 10 0.48 -1.67 -8.86
N GLY A 11 1.69 -2.17 -9.15
CA GLY A 11 2.93 -1.52 -8.73
C GLY A 11 3.14 -0.16 -9.39
N ARG A 12 2.65 0.05 -10.62
CA ARG A 12 2.64 1.36 -11.27
C ARG A 12 1.73 2.33 -10.51
N THR A 13 0.50 1.93 -10.20
CA THR A 13 -0.44 2.75 -9.41
C THR A 13 0.14 3.12 -8.05
N ILE A 14 0.71 2.15 -7.32
CA ILE A 14 1.36 2.42 -6.01
C ILE A 14 2.50 3.44 -6.18
N LYS A 15 3.32 3.31 -7.24
CA LYS A 15 4.45 4.22 -7.49
C LYS A 15 3.99 5.63 -7.88
N GLU A 16 3.00 5.75 -8.75
CA GLU A 16 2.45 7.03 -9.20
C GLU A 16 1.72 7.78 -8.07
N LYS A 17 1.01 7.05 -7.22
CA LYS A 17 0.26 7.61 -6.09
C LYS A 17 1.03 7.59 -4.77
N LYS A 18 2.31 7.19 -4.78
CA LYS A 18 3.12 6.90 -3.57
C LYS A 18 3.06 8.03 -2.54
N VAL A 19 3.26 9.27 -2.96
CA VAL A 19 3.27 10.44 -2.06
C VAL A 19 1.91 10.62 -1.38
N LYS A 20 0.83 10.58 -2.15
CA LYS A 20 -0.54 10.71 -1.63
C LYS A 20 -0.91 9.54 -0.70
N LEU A 21 -0.48 8.33 -1.05
CA LEU A 21 -0.67 7.15 -0.20
C LEU A 21 0.08 7.30 1.12
N ILE A 22 1.31 7.84 1.12
CA ILE A 22 2.06 8.11 2.36
C ILE A 22 1.31 9.11 3.22
N GLU A 23 0.92 10.25 2.65
CA GLU A 23 0.19 11.31 3.35
C GLU A 23 -1.15 10.83 3.94
N CYS A 24 -1.84 9.94 3.24
CA CYS A 24 -3.12 9.39 3.68
C CYS A 24 -2.95 8.33 4.77
N LEU A 25 -2.11 7.33 4.52
CA LEU A 25 -1.92 6.17 5.40
C LEU A 25 -1.13 6.51 6.66
N MET A 26 -0.31 7.57 6.66
CA MET A 26 0.42 8.01 7.85
C MET A 26 -0.50 8.55 8.96
N ALA A 27 -1.76 8.86 8.64
CA ALA A 27 -2.76 9.24 9.64
C ALA A 27 -3.01 8.12 10.66
N ASP A 28 -2.90 6.84 10.24
CA ASP A 28 -2.97 5.68 11.12
C ASP A 28 -2.12 4.52 10.58
N ALA A 29 -0.80 4.69 10.72
CA ALA A 29 0.18 3.73 10.22
C ALA A 29 0.08 2.35 10.90
N ASP A 30 -0.33 2.32 12.18
CA ASP A 30 -0.50 1.09 12.94
C ASP A 30 -1.68 0.26 12.42
N PHE A 31 -2.82 0.91 12.12
CA PHE A 31 -3.97 0.25 11.51
C PHE A 31 -3.59 -0.43 10.18
N VAL A 32 -2.86 0.28 9.32
CA VAL A 32 -2.40 -0.25 8.03
C VAL A 32 -1.46 -1.41 8.23
N LEU A 33 -0.50 -1.30 9.15
CA LEU A 33 0.44 -2.37 9.48
C LEU A 33 -0.27 -3.65 9.98
N GLN A 34 -1.32 -3.51 10.78
CA GLN A 34 -2.09 -4.66 11.26
C GLN A 34 -2.82 -5.37 10.13
N HIS A 35 -3.40 -4.62 9.20
CA HIS A 35 -4.11 -5.19 8.05
C HIS A 35 -3.19 -5.90 7.06
N VAL A 36 -1.99 -5.35 6.79
CA VAL A 36 -1.02 -6.02 5.92
C VAL A 36 -0.44 -7.30 6.53
N ASP A 37 -0.33 -7.37 7.86
CA ASP A 37 0.06 -8.60 8.58
C ASP A 37 -1.08 -9.64 8.53
N GLN A 38 -2.33 -9.21 8.81
CA GLN A 38 -3.51 -10.08 8.74
C GLN A 38 -3.69 -10.72 7.35
N LYS A 39 -3.48 -9.95 6.27
CA LYS A 39 -3.56 -10.44 4.88
C LYS A 39 -2.29 -11.15 4.41
N SER A 40 -1.26 -11.28 5.26
CA SER A 40 0.04 -11.88 4.90
C SER A 40 0.67 -11.25 3.63
N ILE A 41 0.51 -9.93 3.48
CA ILE A 41 1.16 -9.16 2.41
C ILE A 41 2.65 -9.03 2.71
N VAL A 42 2.98 -8.82 3.98
CA VAL A 42 4.33 -8.85 4.53
C VAL A 42 4.50 -10.11 5.38
N SER A 43 5.73 -10.59 5.49
CA SER A 43 6.07 -11.65 6.43
C SER A 43 6.16 -11.09 7.85
N ARG A 44 5.98 -11.96 8.85
CA ARG A 44 6.10 -11.59 10.26
C ARG A 44 7.42 -10.87 10.59
N ARG A 45 8.53 -11.26 9.95
CA ARG A 45 9.84 -10.59 10.15
C ARG A 45 9.82 -9.16 9.61
N GLU A 46 9.24 -8.95 8.44
CA GLU A 46 9.10 -7.64 7.83
C GLU A 46 8.15 -6.75 8.63
N TYR A 47 7.03 -7.29 9.12
CA TYR A 47 6.14 -6.58 10.02
C TYR A 47 6.87 -6.10 11.28
N GLN A 48 7.65 -6.97 11.94
CA GLN A 48 8.43 -6.59 13.13
C GLN A 48 9.46 -5.49 12.82
N ASN A 49 10.09 -5.53 11.64
CA ASN A 49 11.01 -4.49 11.19
C ASN A 49 10.31 -3.15 10.91
N LEU A 50 9.07 -3.18 10.40
CA LEU A 50 8.26 -1.98 10.17
C LEU A 50 7.70 -1.39 11.46
N LYS A 51 7.38 -2.25 12.44
CA LYS A 51 6.87 -1.88 13.77
C LYS A 51 7.97 -1.37 14.72
N PHE A 52 9.23 -1.65 14.42
CA PHE A 52 10.37 -1.14 15.18
C PHE A 52 10.31 0.40 15.20
N PRO A 53 10.69 1.08 16.31
CA PRO A 53 10.48 2.52 16.50
C PRO A 53 10.91 3.34 15.28
N SER A 54 9.90 3.75 14.51
CA SER A 54 9.97 4.59 13.33
C SER A 54 8.70 5.45 13.30
N GLY A 55 8.80 6.66 12.77
CA GLY A 55 7.65 7.57 12.69
C GLY A 55 6.62 7.07 11.66
N PRO A 56 5.34 7.46 11.77
CA PRO A 56 4.27 6.96 10.91
C PRO A 56 4.54 7.14 9.40
N GLN A 57 5.11 8.29 9.01
CA GLN A 57 5.52 8.54 7.63
C GLN A 57 6.62 7.56 7.15
N GLU A 58 7.62 7.30 7.98
CA GLU A 58 8.71 6.40 7.67
C GLU A 58 8.22 4.96 7.56
N THR A 59 7.38 4.52 8.50
CA THR A 59 6.75 3.21 8.51
C THR A 59 5.98 2.95 7.22
N VAL A 60 5.11 3.89 6.82
CA VAL A 60 4.32 3.76 5.58
C VAL A 60 5.22 3.80 4.34
N THR A 61 6.22 4.68 4.32
CA THR A 61 7.18 4.75 3.19
C THR A 61 7.88 3.40 3.00
N ARG A 62 8.41 2.83 4.09
CA ARG A 62 9.08 1.52 4.06
C ARG A 62 8.13 0.40 3.68
N LEU A 63 6.88 0.43 4.13
CA LEU A 63 5.85 -0.53 3.75
C LEU A 63 5.62 -0.52 2.23
N LEU A 64 5.42 0.66 1.64
CA LEU A 64 5.19 0.79 0.20
C LEU A 64 6.41 0.32 -0.61
N ASP A 65 7.61 0.70 -0.20
CA ASP A 65 8.85 0.22 -0.84
C ASP A 65 9.01 -1.29 -0.75
N LEU A 66 8.65 -1.88 0.40
CA LEU A 66 8.67 -3.33 0.59
C LEU A 66 7.67 -4.02 -0.35
N VAL A 67 6.42 -3.55 -0.41
CA VAL A 67 5.38 -4.09 -1.29
C VAL A 67 5.82 -4.02 -2.76
N LEU A 68 6.39 -2.88 -3.18
CA LEU A 68 6.93 -2.70 -4.53
C LEU A 68 8.08 -3.68 -4.82
N SER A 69 8.99 -3.89 -3.86
CA SER A 69 10.12 -4.81 -4.01
C SER A 69 9.72 -6.28 -4.11
N LYS A 70 8.58 -6.67 -3.52
CA LYS A 70 8.05 -8.05 -3.57
C LYS A 70 7.44 -8.42 -4.92
N GLY A 71 7.15 -7.44 -5.76
CA GLY A 71 6.66 -7.65 -7.11
C GLY A 71 5.12 -7.63 -7.25
N PRO A 72 4.61 -7.99 -8.44
CA PRO A 72 3.25 -7.68 -8.87
C PRO A 72 2.15 -8.32 -8.04
N GLY A 73 2.32 -9.56 -7.59
CA GLY A 73 1.31 -10.23 -6.76
C GLY A 73 1.04 -9.47 -5.47
N LYS A 74 2.11 -9.06 -4.76
CA LYS A 74 1.99 -8.32 -3.50
C LYS A 74 1.54 -6.89 -3.70
N CYS A 75 1.89 -6.26 -4.81
CA CYS A 75 1.30 -4.98 -5.20
C CYS A 75 -0.21 -5.08 -5.39
N GLY A 76 -0.69 -6.14 -6.06
CA GLY A 76 -2.11 -6.42 -6.25
C GLY A 76 -2.83 -6.67 -4.92
N ASP A 77 -2.30 -7.56 -4.08
CA ASP A 77 -2.84 -7.84 -2.75
C ASP A 77 -2.96 -6.56 -1.90
N PHE A 78 -1.95 -5.70 -1.97
CA PHE A 78 -1.95 -4.43 -1.24
C PHE A 78 -2.97 -3.43 -1.77
N LEU A 79 -3.09 -3.26 -3.09
CA LEU A 79 -4.16 -2.42 -3.64
C LEU A 79 -5.54 -2.96 -3.28
N GLN A 80 -5.74 -4.28 -3.36
CA GLN A 80 -7.00 -4.89 -2.94
C GLN A 80 -7.30 -4.60 -1.46
N LEU A 81 -6.31 -4.66 -0.58
CA LEU A 81 -6.49 -4.23 0.81
C LEU A 81 -6.91 -2.76 0.92
N LEU A 82 -6.30 -1.85 0.15
CA LEU A 82 -6.70 -0.44 0.14
C LEU A 82 -8.13 -0.21 -0.38
N THR A 83 -8.67 -1.17 -1.15
CA THR A 83 -10.05 -1.17 -1.62
C THR A 83 -11.04 -1.82 -0.65
N ASP A 84 -10.56 -2.46 0.43
CA ASP A 84 -11.45 -3.09 1.41
C ASP A 84 -12.31 -2.02 2.10
N PRO A 85 -13.63 -2.23 2.28
CA PRO A 85 -14.54 -1.23 2.83
C PRO A 85 -14.09 -0.67 4.18
N GLU A 86 -13.58 -1.53 5.05
CA GLU A 86 -13.04 -1.16 6.38
C GLU A 86 -11.86 -0.19 6.29
N VAL A 87 -10.98 -0.39 5.30
CA VAL A 87 -9.83 0.47 5.05
C VAL A 87 -10.28 1.79 4.41
N LEU A 88 -11.23 1.75 3.47
CA LEU A 88 -11.79 2.96 2.85
C LEU A 88 -12.61 3.82 3.84
N ASP A 89 -13.23 3.21 4.84
CA ASP A 89 -13.95 3.95 5.89
C ASP A 89 -12.99 4.60 6.89
N THR A 90 -11.85 3.95 7.15
CA THR A 90 -10.77 4.51 7.97
C THR A 90 -10.00 5.61 7.22
N PHE A 91 -9.81 5.45 5.91
CA PHE A 91 -9.10 6.39 5.05
C PHE A 91 -9.98 6.82 3.86
N PRO A 92 -10.99 7.68 4.08
CA PRO A 92 -11.85 8.18 3.02
C PRO A 92 -11.11 8.72 1.77
N PRO A 93 -9.96 9.43 1.90
CA PRO A 93 -9.23 9.95 0.74
C PRO A 93 -8.68 8.88 -0.20
N LEU A 94 -8.59 7.60 0.22
CA LEU A 94 -8.11 6.53 -0.65
C LEU A 94 -9.00 6.35 -1.89
N ARG A 95 -10.31 6.62 -1.78
CA ARG A 95 -11.26 6.54 -2.91
C ARG A 95 -10.83 7.48 -4.04
N ASP A 96 -10.47 8.71 -3.69
CA ASP A 96 -9.99 9.72 -4.64
C ASP A 96 -8.56 9.42 -5.12
N ILE A 97 -7.68 8.94 -4.24
CA ILE A 97 -6.28 8.66 -4.59
C ILE A 97 -6.18 7.52 -5.61
N LEU A 98 -6.98 6.47 -5.44
CA LEU A 98 -7.03 5.32 -6.31
C LEU A 98 -7.88 5.56 -7.57
N ASP A 99 -8.38 6.78 -7.77
CA ASP A 99 -9.28 7.16 -8.86
C ASP A 99 -10.47 6.19 -8.97
N MET A 100 -11.05 5.77 -7.83
CA MET A 100 -12.33 5.05 -7.77
C MET A 100 -13.52 5.98 -8.09
N THR A 101 -13.28 7.04 -8.86
CA THR A 101 -14.33 7.80 -9.49
C THR A 101 -15.03 6.88 -10.47
N ASP A 102 -16.16 6.36 -9.99
CA ASP A 102 -17.29 5.88 -10.79
C ASP A 102 -17.28 6.59 -12.15
N GLN A 103 -17.00 5.84 -13.21
CA GLN A 103 -17.25 6.33 -14.56
C GLN A 103 -18.75 6.48 -14.72
N SER A 104 -19.26 7.66 -14.37
CA SER A 104 -20.58 8.14 -14.73
C SER A 104 -20.62 8.61 -16.18
#